data_AF-A0A0E3KSY7-F1
#
_entry.id   AF-A0A0E3KSY7-F1
#
_cell.length_a   1.000
_cell.length_b   1.000
_cell.length_c   1.000
_cell.angle_alpha   90.00
_cell.angle_beta   90.00
_cell.angle_gamma   90.00
#
_symmetry.space_group_name_H-M   'P 1'
#
loop_
_entity.id
_entity.type
_entity.pdbx_description
1 polymer ?
#
loop_
_entity_poly.entity_id
_entity_poly.type
_entity_poly.pdbx_seq_one_letter_code
_entity_poly.pdbx_strand_id
1 'polypeptide(L)'
;MYVDDKNIPPHYSPTYYEQIEKALEYWEEGGNGNLEYSPVFEIVDSEDADIKIMWVENLENVAGAPSGVAGYAKPSISGDRFVEVDIVLEVGNYQGRGWRQYGDATMLTIAKHELGHALGLGHSNDRGDIMYPEYELRDNVNPILLSKYGTLLRAAGFIALAILLFLGVSWQYSRKKRKKLEDKYFK
;
A
#
# COMPACT_ATOMS: atom_id res chain seq x y z
N MET A 1 -1.24 9.87 -22.88
CA MET A 1 -1.38 8.76 -21.90
C MET A 1 -2.77 8.17 -22.00
N TYR A 2 -2.89 6.85 -21.81
CA TYR A 2 -4.15 6.13 -21.72
C TYR A 2 -4.26 5.42 -20.36
N VAL A 3 -5.43 5.45 -19.74
CA VAL A 3 -5.74 4.70 -18.51
C VAL A 3 -6.81 3.67 -18.83
N ASP A 4 -6.49 2.38 -18.66
CA ASP A 4 -7.41 1.28 -19.01
C ASP A 4 -8.48 1.08 -17.92
N ASP A 5 -9.52 1.91 -17.97
CA ASP A 5 -10.73 1.72 -17.16
C ASP A 5 -11.76 0.77 -17.81
N LYS A 6 -11.41 0.16 -18.96
CA LYS A 6 -12.29 -0.80 -19.65
C LYS A 6 -12.05 -2.22 -19.13
N ASN A 7 -10.79 -2.58 -18.88
CA ASN A 7 -10.38 -3.91 -18.40
C ASN A 7 -9.95 -3.87 -16.93
N ILE A 8 -10.87 -3.55 -16.04
CA ILE A 8 -10.58 -3.44 -14.59
C ILE A 8 -10.61 -4.81 -13.87
N PRO A 9 -9.66 -5.08 -12.96
CA PRO A 9 -9.66 -6.29 -12.15
C PRO A 9 -10.75 -6.26 -11.06
N PRO A 10 -11.06 -7.41 -10.44
CA PRO A 10 -11.80 -7.43 -9.19
C PRO A 10 -11.16 -6.51 -8.16
N HIS A 11 -12.00 -5.85 -7.36
CA HIS A 11 -11.55 -4.92 -6.32
C HIS A 11 -10.79 -3.69 -6.84
N TYR A 12 -10.92 -3.33 -8.11
CA TYR A 12 -10.55 -1.99 -8.57
C TYR A 12 -11.35 -0.91 -7.84
N SER A 13 -10.71 0.21 -7.49
CA SER A 13 -11.38 1.39 -6.96
C SER A 13 -11.47 2.48 -8.03
N PRO A 14 -12.65 3.02 -8.35
CA PRO A 14 -12.79 4.14 -9.29
C PRO A 14 -12.04 5.41 -8.85
N THR A 15 -11.69 5.52 -7.56
CA THR A 15 -10.89 6.65 -7.03
C THR A 15 -9.43 6.63 -7.51
N TYR A 16 -8.96 5.50 -8.06
CA TYR A 16 -7.59 5.38 -8.55
C TYR A 16 -7.32 6.23 -9.78
N TYR A 17 -8.32 6.44 -10.63
CA TYR A 17 -8.19 7.34 -11.78
C TYR A 17 -7.76 8.75 -11.34
N GLU A 18 -8.40 9.30 -10.31
CA GLU A 18 -8.03 10.61 -9.74
C GLU A 18 -6.60 10.59 -9.16
N GLN A 19 -6.11 9.45 -8.67
CA GLN A 19 -4.73 9.34 -8.20
C GLN A 19 -3.72 9.35 -9.35
N ILE A 20 -4.08 8.82 -10.52
CA ILE A 20 -3.27 8.96 -11.73
C ILE A 20 -3.19 10.43 -12.14
N GLU A 21 -4.32 11.15 -12.19
CA GLU A 21 -4.33 12.58 -12.51
C GLU A 21 -3.43 13.40 -11.57
N LYS A 22 -3.51 13.15 -10.25
CA LYS A 22 -2.62 13.78 -9.27
C LYS A 22 -1.15 13.39 -9.43
N ALA A 23 -0.87 12.19 -9.90
CA ALA A 23 0.50 11.75 -10.16
C ALA A 23 1.07 12.43 -11.41
N LEU A 24 0.25 12.66 -12.44
CA LEU A 24 0.62 13.48 -13.60
C LEU A 24 0.93 14.91 -13.18
N GLU A 25 0.00 15.55 -12.47
CA GLU A 25 0.13 16.94 -11.99
C GLU A 25 1.44 17.10 -11.19
N TYR A 26 1.74 16.15 -10.29
CA TYR A 26 3.01 16.14 -9.56
C TYR A 26 4.24 16.20 -10.47
N TRP A 27 4.26 15.46 -11.58
CA TRP A 27 5.37 15.46 -12.52
C TRP A 27 5.39 16.70 -13.42
N GLU A 28 4.23 17.24 -13.81
CA GLU A 28 4.13 18.52 -14.54
C GLU A 28 4.62 19.70 -13.70
N GLU A 29 4.40 19.67 -12.38
CA GLU A 29 4.88 20.67 -11.41
C GLU A 29 6.38 20.54 -11.06
N GLY A 30 7.09 19.63 -11.71
CA GLY A 30 8.54 19.43 -11.55
C GLY A 30 8.94 18.20 -10.72
N GLY A 31 7.97 17.44 -10.21
CA GLY A 31 8.19 16.14 -9.60
C GLY A 31 9.16 16.15 -8.43
N ASN A 32 10.19 15.30 -8.50
CA ASN A 32 11.29 15.27 -7.54
C ASN A 32 12.45 16.22 -7.90
N GLY A 33 12.30 17.04 -8.95
CA GLY A 33 13.32 17.99 -9.41
C GLY A 33 14.48 17.37 -10.19
N ASN A 34 14.43 16.07 -10.51
CA ASN A 34 15.51 15.35 -11.19
C ASN A 34 15.31 15.18 -12.71
N LEU A 35 14.18 15.63 -13.26
CA LEU A 35 13.96 15.62 -14.71
C LEU A 35 14.71 16.79 -15.36
N GLU A 36 15.38 16.52 -16.48
CA GLU A 36 16.05 17.55 -17.30
C GLU A 36 15.06 18.34 -18.20
N TYR A 37 13.77 18.00 -18.14
CA TYR A 37 12.70 18.59 -18.93
C TYR A 37 11.41 18.69 -18.10
N SER A 38 10.47 19.50 -18.57
CA SER A 38 9.13 19.62 -17.97
C SER A 38 8.15 18.79 -18.80
N PRO A 39 7.65 17.65 -18.29
CA PRO A 39 6.65 16.86 -19.00
C PRO A 39 5.32 17.64 -19.07
N VAL A 40 4.54 17.34 -20.10
CA VAL A 40 3.14 17.74 -20.23
C VAL A 40 2.38 16.49 -20.66
N PHE A 41 1.27 16.19 -19.99
CA PHE A 41 0.48 15.01 -20.28
C PHE A 41 -0.87 15.39 -20.89
N GLU A 42 -1.30 14.55 -21.83
CA GLU A 42 -2.65 14.56 -22.35
C GLU A 42 -3.24 13.16 -22.14
N ILE A 43 -4.37 13.07 -21.44
CA ILE A 43 -5.10 11.81 -21.32
C ILE A 43 -5.98 11.65 -22.57
N VAL A 44 -5.81 10.53 -23.26
CA VAL A 44 -6.53 10.18 -24.48
C VAL A 44 -7.18 8.80 -24.32
N ASP A 45 -8.34 8.58 -24.94
CA ASP A 45 -8.97 7.24 -25.01
C ASP A 45 -8.45 6.48 -26.24
N SER A 46 -7.15 6.14 -26.23
CA SER A 46 -6.49 5.40 -27.32
C SER A 46 -5.42 4.46 -26.79
N GLU A 47 -5.46 3.19 -27.18
CA GLU A 47 -4.42 2.21 -26.87
C GLU A 47 -3.09 2.51 -27.58
N ASP A 48 -3.06 3.44 -28.54
CA ASP A 48 -1.83 3.89 -29.21
C ASP A 48 -1.09 5.01 -28.43
N ALA A 49 -1.47 5.28 -27.18
CA ALA A 49 -0.84 6.31 -26.36
C ALA A 49 0.59 5.94 -25.92
N ASP A 50 1.47 6.94 -25.78
CA ASP A 50 2.88 6.73 -25.40
C ASP A 50 3.07 6.04 -24.03
N ILE A 51 2.14 6.27 -23.11
CA ILE A 51 2.12 5.65 -21.78
C ILE A 51 0.73 5.07 -21.57
N LYS A 52 0.67 3.82 -21.13
CA LYS A 52 -0.58 3.09 -20.85
C LYS A 52 -0.58 2.59 -19.41
N ILE A 53 -1.62 2.93 -18.66
CA ILE A 53 -1.83 2.44 -17.29
C ILE A 53 -2.79 1.26 -17.32
N MET A 54 -2.40 0.14 -16.73
CA MET A 54 -3.19 -1.07 -16.59
C MET A 54 -3.30 -1.49 -15.13
N TRP A 55 -4.39 -2.16 -14.79
CA TRP A 55 -4.71 -2.57 -13.43
C TRP A 55 -4.72 -4.09 -13.28
N VAL A 56 -4.14 -4.61 -12.21
CA VAL A 56 -4.17 -6.07 -11.91
C VAL A 56 -4.50 -6.35 -10.47
N GLU A 57 -5.19 -7.47 -10.21
CA GLU A 57 -5.51 -7.90 -8.84
C GLU A 57 -4.28 -8.43 -8.09
N ASN A 58 -3.37 -9.09 -8.82
CA ASN A 58 -2.16 -9.66 -8.26
C ASN A 58 -1.05 -9.71 -9.30
N LEU A 59 0.03 -8.95 -9.09
CA LEU A 59 1.20 -8.90 -9.97
C LEU A 59 1.96 -10.23 -10.06
N GLU A 60 1.89 -11.10 -9.04
CA GLU A 60 2.52 -12.43 -9.10
C GLU A 60 1.90 -13.34 -10.16
N ASN A 61 0.66 -13.07 -10.57
CA ASN A 61 -0.02 -13.83 -11.62
C ASN A 61 0.31 -13.27 -13.02
N VAL A 62 0.98 -12.13 -13.10
CA VAL A 62 1.36 -11.50 -14.37
C VAL A 62 2.70 -12.06 -14.82
N ALA A 63 2.71 -12.74 -15.96
CA ALA A 63 3.92 -13.35 -16.50
C ALA A 63 5.00 -12.29 -16.78
N GLY A 64 6.17 -12.46 -16.15
CA GLY A 64 7.31 -11.55 -16.32
C GLY A 64 7.28 -10.31 -15.42
N ALA A 65 6.29 -10.16 -14.54
CA ALA A 65 6.30 -9.11 -13.54
C ALA A 65 7.41 -9.34 -12.48
N PRO A 66 8.03 -8.26 -11.96
CA PRO A 66 8.96 -8.37 -10.85
C PRO A 66 8.27 -8.97 -9.60
N SER A 67 9.02 -9.71 -8.79
CA SER A 67 8.48 -10.32 -7.58
C SER A 67 8.42 -9.31 -6.43
N GLY A 68 7.28 -9.23 -5.75
CA GLY A 68 7.13 -8.46 -4.51
C GLY A 68 6.87 -6.95 -4.69
N VAL A 69 6.68 -6.51 -5.93
CA VAL A 69 6.31 -5.12 -6.25
C VAL A 69 4.80 -4.93 -6.32
N ALA A 70 4.35 -3.70 -6.14
CA ALA A 70 2.97 -3.21 -6.22
C ALA A 70 2.71 -2.43 -7.52
N GLY A 71 3.76 -2.13 -8.28
CA GLY A 71 3.71 -1.55 -9.61
C GLY A 71 4.96 -1.93 -10.40
N TYR A 72 4.91 -1.80 -11.72
CA TYR A 72 6.13 -1.70 -12.53
C TYR A 72 5.86 -0.93 -13.84
N ALA A 73 6.85 -0.19 -14.30
CA ALA A 73 6.90 0.38 -15.64
C ALA A 73 7.76 -0.48 -16.57
N LYS A 74 7.23 -0.79 -17.76
CA LYS A 74 7.90 -1.59 -18.79
C LYS A 74 8.01 -0.76 -20.08
N PRO A 75 9.16 -0.13 -20.32
CA PRO A 75 9.39 0.60 -21.55
C PRO A 75 9.63 -0.34 -22.74
N SER A 76 8.99 -0.04 -23.86
CA SER A 76 9.30 -0.54 -25.19
C SER A 76 10.29 0.42 -25.85
N ILE A 77 11.49 -0.07 -26.14
CA ILE A 77 12.62 0.74 -26.61
C ILE A 77 12.89 0.46 -28.10
N SER A 78 13.04 1.52 -28.89
CA SER A 78 13.53 1.44 -30.28
C SER A 78 14.72 2.37 -30.45
N GLY A 79 15.90 1.78 -30.67
CA GLY A 79 17.17 2.51 -30.61
C GLY A 79 17.40 3.06 -29.20
N ASP A 80 17.64 4.36 -29.10
CA ASP A 80 17.88 5.07 -27.83
C ASP A 80 16.64 5.80 -27.30
N ARG A 81 15.43 5.43 -27.76
CA ARG A 81 14.18 6.11 -27.40
C ARG A 81 13.15 5.14 -26.88
N PHE A 82 12.42 5.60 -25.86
CA PHE A 82 11.16 4.97 -25.47
C PHE A 82 10.14 5.27 -26.56
N VAL A 83 9.49 4.23 -27.06
CA VAL A 83 8.39 4.34 -28.04
C VAL A 83 7.06 4.25 -27.32
N GLU A 84 7.01 3.46 -26.25
CA GLU A 84 5.80 3.20 -25.47
C GLU A 84 6.22 2.72 -24.08
N VAL A 85 5.42 3.01 -23.06
CA VAL A 85 5.63 2.49 -21.71
C VAL A 85 4.33 1.91 -21.16
N ASP A 86 4.36 0.62 -20.83
CA ASP A 86 3.30 -0.05 -20.09
C ASP A 86 3.55 0.10 -18.59
N ILE A 87 2.65 0.77 -17.87
CA ILE A 87 2.65 0.81 -16.41
C ILE A 87 1.56 -0.14 -15.92
N VAL A 88 1.93 -1.11 -15.09
CA VAL A 88 0.99 -2.06 -14.49
C VAL A 88 0.94 -1.83 -12.99
N LEU A 89 -0.25 -1.55 -12.47
CA LEU A 89 -0.47 -1.23 -11.05
C LEU A 89 -1.33 -2.31 -10.39
N GLU A 90 -0.84 -2.83 -9.27
CA GLU A 90 -1.59 -3.76 -8.43
C GLU A 90 -2.62 -3.01 -7.59
N VAL A 91 -3.87 -3.49 -7.56
CA VAL A 91 -4.96 -2.82 -6.81
C VAL A 91 -5.03 -3.23 -5.33
N GLY A 92 -4.22 -4.20 -4.93
CA GLY A 92 -4.15 -4.68 -3.56
C GLY A 92 -3.39 -5.99 -3.43
N ASN A 93 -3.13 -6.41 -2.19
CA ASN A 93 -2.35 -7.62 -1.92
C ASN A 93 -2.95 -8.47 -0.81
N TYR A 94 -2.50 -9.72 -0.71
CA TYR A 94 -2.83 -10.57 0.43
C TYR A 94 -2.02 -10.16 1.66
N GLN A 95 -2.72 -9.79 2.74
CA GLN A 95 -2.14 -9.50 4.04
C GLN A 95 -2.60 -10.57 5.05
N GLY A 96 -1.72 -11.53 5.32
CA GLY A 96 -2.03 -12.69 6.16
C GLY A 96 -3.00 -13.65 5.47
N ARG A 97 -4.26 -13.67 5.90
CA ARG A 97 -5.31 -14.54 5.31
C ARG A 97 -6.37 -13.79 4.49
N GLY A 98 -6.30 -12.46 4.47
CA GLY A 98 -7.27 -11.62 3.78
C GLY A 98 -6.61 -10.85 2.63
N TRP A 99 -7.30 -10.77 1.51
CA TRP A 99 -6.96 -9.81 0.46
C TRP A 99 -7.33 -8.40 0.94
N ARG A 100 -6.48 -7.41 0.65
CA ARG A 100 -6.69 -6.01 1.02
C ARG A 100 -6.41 -5.09 -0.17
N GLN A 101 -7.40 -4.26 -0.48
CA GLN A 101 -7.31 -3.19 -1.45
C GLN A 101 -6.34 -2.11 -0.97
N TYR A 102 -5.58 -1.52 -1.89
CA TYR A 102 -4.76 -0.35 -1.59
C TYR A 102 -5.61 0.90 -1.39
N GLY A 103 -5.18 1.78 -0.48
CA GLY A 103 -5.81 3.09 -0.32
C GLY A 103 -5.33 4.08 -1.38
N ASP A 104 -6.08 5.17 -1.57
CA ASP A 104 -5.76 6.22 -2.53
C ASP A 104 -4.33 6.79 -2.35
N ALA A 105 -3.89 6.98 -1.10
CA ALA A 105 -2.54 7.48 -0.82
C ALA A 105 -1.43 6.50 -1.26
N THR A 106 -1.64 5.20 -1.05
CA THR A 106 -0.72 4.15 -1.53
C THR A 106 -0.70 4.15 -3.05
N MET A 107 -1.87 4.17 -3.70
CA MET A 107 -1.97 4.19 -5.16
C MET A 107 -1.30 5.43 -5.77
N LEU A 108 -1.52 6.61 -5.19
CA LEU A 108 -0.88 7.85 -5.60
C LEU A 108 0.65 7.75 -5.51
N THR A 109 1.16 7.14 -4.44
CA THR A 109 2.61 6.99 -4.23
C THR A 109 3.23 6.06 -5.27
N ILE A 110 2.61 4.88 -5.50
CA ILE A 110 3.08 3.93 -6.51
C ILE A 110 2.99 4.55 -7.90
N ALA A 111 1.87 5.18 -8.25
CA ALA A 111 1.69 5.82 -9.55
C ALA A 111 2.76 6.90 -9.83
N LYS A 112 3.10 7.73 -8.84
CA LYS A 112 4.19 8.70 -8.98
C LYS A 112 5.53 8.01 -9.25
N HIS A 113 5.84 6.94 -8.53
CA HIS A 113 7.08 6.18 -8.72
C HIS A 113 7.17 5.58 -10.13
N GLU A 114 6.14 4.86 -10.57
CA GLU A 114 6.14 4.21 -11.89
C GLU A 114 6.12 5.21 -13.04
N LEU A 115 5.42 6.34 -12.88
CA LEU A 115 5.49 7.44 -13.85
C LEU A 115 6.90 8.03 -13.94
N GLY A 116 7.63 8.11 -12.84
CA GLY A 116 9.04 8.51 -12.86
C GLY A 116 9.89 7.57 -13.73
N HIS A 117 9.68 6.26 -13.62
CA HIS A 117 10.30 5.29 -14.53
C HIS A 117 9.89 5.47 -15.98
N ALA A 118 8.61 5.74 -16.26
CA ALA A 118 8.14 6.03 -17.61
C ALA A 118 8.74 7.31 -18.21
N LEU A 119 9.09 8.28 -17.36
CA LEU A 119 9.81 9.51 -17.72
C LEU A 119 11.34 9.32 -17.78
N GLY A 120 11.84 8.09 -17.59
CA GLY A 120 13.26 7.76 -17.73
C GLY A 120 14.09 7.93 -16.45
N LEU A 121 13.47 8.16 -15.30
CA LEU A 121 14.19 8.16 -14.02
C LEU A 121 14.47 6.74 -13.56
N GLY A 122 15.68 6.53 -13.06
CA GLY A 122 16.03 5.33 -12.30
C GLY A 122 15.68 5.47 -10.82
N HIS A 123 15.98 4.43 -10.05
CA HIS A 123 15.84 4.49 -8.59
C HIS A 123 16.81 5.48 -7.95
N SER A 124 16.33 6.17 -6.91
CA SER A 124 17.13 7.04 -6.05
C SER A 124 17.69 6.28 -4.85
N ASN A 125 18.85 6.73 -4.34
CA ASN A 125 19.42 6.22 -3.08
C ASN A 125 18.93 6.99 -1.84
N ASP A 126 18.20 8.10 -2.04
CA ASP A 126 17.63 8.89 -0.96
C ASP A 126 16.25 8.35 -0.57
N ARG A 127 16.07 8.02 0.72
CA ARG A 127 14.79 7.53 1.26
C ARG A 127 13.67 8.56 1.24
N GLY A 128 14.00 9.84 1.11
CA GLY A 128 13.01 10.91 0.99
C GLY A 128 12.53 11.16 -0.44
N ASP A 129 13.15 10.53 -1.44
CA ASP A 129 12.83 10.71 -2.85
C ASP A 129 11.73 9.74 -3.29
N ILE A 130 10.75 10.22 -4.06
CA ILE A 130 9.67 9.39 -4.60
C ILE A 130 10.19 8.23 -5.46
N MET A 131 11.39 8.36 -6.03
CA MET A 131 12.06 7.31 -6.80
C MET A 131 12.84 6.31 -5.93
N TYR A 132 12.73 6.35 -4.61
CA TYR A 132 13.32 5.34 -3.75
C TYR A 132 12.62 3.97 -3.93
N PRO A 133 13.35 2.85 -4.05
CA PRO A 133 12.79 1.53 -4.36
C PRO A 133 11.77 0.96 -3.37
N GLU A 134 11.58 1.55 -2.19
CA GLU A 134 10.59 1.04 -1.24
C GLU A 134 9.14 1.34 -1.68
N TYR A 135 8.95 2.34 -2.54
CA TYR A 135 7.62 2.73 -3.01
C TYR A 135 7.03 1.81 -4.07
N GLU A 136 7.87 1.06 -4.80
CA GLU A 136 7.42 -0.04 -5.67
C GLU A 136 7.09 -1.29 -4.85
N LEU A 137 7.52 -1.42 -3.58
CA LEU A 137 7.27 -2.63 -2.80
C LEU A 137 5.83 -2.69 -2.29
N ARG A 138 5.28 -3.90 -2.26
CA ARG A 138 3.98 -4.15 -1.63
C ARG A 138 3.97 -3.67 -0.19
N ASP A 139 2.86 -3.01 0.19
CA ASP A 139 2.46 -2.79 1.57
C ASP A 139 2.15 -4.14 2.24
N ASN A 140 3.21 -4.89 2.55
CA ASN A 140 3.14 -5.99 3.48
C ASN A 140 3.10 -5.33 4.84
N VAL A 141 2.00 -5.45 5.59
CA VAL A 141 1.97 -5.09 7.02
C VAL A 141 3.24 -5.61 7.64
N ASN A 142 4.10 -4.66 7.99
CA ASN A 142 5.53 -4.87 8.06
C ASN A 142 5.83 -6.11 8.92
N PRO A 143 6.34 -7.23 8.37
CA PRO A 143 6.73 -8.36 9.18
C PRO A 143 7.79 -7.94 10.20
N ILE A 144 8.48 -6.81 9.99
CA ILE A 144 9.45 -6.24 10.92
C ILE A 144 8.76 -5.65 12.17
N LEU A 145 7.62 -4.96 12.05
CA LEU A 145 6.89 -4.46 13.22
C LEU A 145 6.27 -5.62 14.02
N LEU A 146 5.64 -6.58 13.32
CA LEU A 146 5.02 -7.72 13.97
C LEU A 146 6.04 -8.73 14.52
N SER A 147 7.22 -8.90 13.90
CA SER A 147 8.29 -9.78 14.42
C SER A 147 9.08 -9.11 15.55
N LYS A 148 9.38 -7.80 15.45
CA LYS A 148 10.13 -7.06 16.48
C LYS A 148 9.31 -6.85 17.74
N TYR A 149 8.02 -6.53 17.60
CA TYR A 149 7.13 -6.26 18.74
C TYR A 149 6.13 -7.38 19.03
N GLY A 150 6.02 -8.42 18.21
CA GLY A 150 5.04 -9.50 18.39
C GLY A 150 5.18 -10.23 19.71
N THR A 151 6.41 -10.47 20.16
CA THR A 151 6.67 -11.06 21.48
C THR A 151 6.22 -10.14 22.61
N LEU A 152 6.48 -8.82 22.48
CA LEU A 152 6.06 -7.82 23.46
C LEU A 152 4.53 -7.68 23.50
N LEU A 153 3.87 -7.65 22.35
CA LEU A 153 2.41 -7.57 22.24
C LEU A 153 1.73 -8.83 22.81
N ARG A 154 2.29 -10.03 22.55
CA ARG A 154 1.80 -11.28 23.17
C ARG A 154 1.98 -11.26 24.69
N ALA A 155 3.15 -10.84 25.18
CA ALA A 155 3.41 -10.72 26.61
C ALA A 155 2.45 -9.71 27.27
N ALA A 156 2.25 -8.54 26.66
CA ALA A 156 1.29 -7.54 27.13
C ALA A 156 -0.14 -8.09 27.16
N GLY A 157 -0.55 -8.87 26.15
CA GLY A 157 -1.83 -9.57 26.12
C GLY A 157 -1.99 -10.57 27.28
N PHE A 158 -0.97 -11.39 27.56
CA PHE A 158 -0.99 -12.33 28.69
C PHE A 158 -1.02 -11.61 30.05
N ILE A 159 -0.28 -10.50 30.20
CA ILE A 159 -0.29 -9.68 31.42
C ILE A 159 -1.68 -9.07 31.62
N ALA A 160 -2.28 -8.49 30.59
CA ALA A 160 -3.63 -7.92 30.66
C ALA A 160 -4.66 -8.99 31.04
N LEU A 161 -4.58 -10.18 30.44
CA LEU A 161 -5.44 -11.31 30.78
C LEU A 161 -5.27 -11.75 32.25
N ALA A 162 -4.03 -11.85 32.74
CA ALA A 162 -3.74 -12.18 34.13
C ALA A 162 -4.31 -11.14 35.11
N ILE A 163 -4.19 -9.85 34.79
CA ILE A 163 -4.77 -8.75 35.58
C ILE A 163 -6.29 -8.86 35.60
N LEU A 164 -6.94 -9.09 34.46
CA LEU A 164 -8.40 -9.25 34.38
C LEU A 164 -8.89 -10.45 35.19
N LEU A 165 -8.19 -11.59 35.12
CA LEU A 165 -8.50 -12.76 35.94
C LEU A 165 -8.32 -12.47 37.43
N PHE A 166 -7.22 -11.81 37.82
CA PHE A 166 -6.96 -11.43 39.20
C PHE A 166 -8.04 -10.48 39.76
N LEU A 167 -8.42 -9.46 38.98
CA LEU A 167 -9.49 -8.54 39.34
C LEU A 167 -10.84 -9.26 39.45
N GLY A 168 -11.13 -10.19 38.53
CA GLY A 168 -12.35 -11.01 38.57
C GLY A 168 -12.43 -11.88 39.84
N VAL A 169 -11.35 -12.58 40.19
CA VAL A 169 -11.27 -13.40 41.41
C VAL A 169 -11.36 -12.52 42.66
N SER A 170 -10.64 -11.40 42.70
CA SER A 170 -10.66 -10.46 43.82
C SER A 170 -12.05 -9.86 44.03
N TRP A 171 -12.74 -9.51 42.96
CA TRP A 171 -14.12 -9.02 43.00
C TRP A 171 -15.08 -10.09 43.53
N GLN A 172 -14.97 -11.34 43.06
CA GLN A 172 -15.78 -12.45 43.59
C GLN A 172 -15.53 -12.70 45.08
N TYR A 173 -14.27 -12.67 45.52
CA TYR A 173 -13.92 -12.84 46.92
C TYR A 173 -14.47 -11.71 47.79
N SER A 174 -14.30 -10.44 47.36
CA SER A 174 -14.87 -9.26 48.02
C SER A 174 -16.39 -9.34 48.11
N ARG A 175 -17.08 -9.80 47.06
CA ARG A 175 -18.53 -9.98 47.05
C ARG A 175 -18.98 -11.05 48.06
N LYS A 176 -18.29 -12.20 48.13
CA LYS A 176 -18.58 -13.25 49.12
C LYS A 176 -18.33 -12.76 50.55
N LYS A 177 -17.25 -12.01 50.79
CA LYS A 177 -16.93 -11.44 52.12
C LYS A 177 -17.97 -10.41 52.55
N ARG A 178 -18.40 -9.51 51.65
CA ARG A 178 -19.48 -8.55 51.92
C ARG A 178 -20.78 -9.24 52.30
N LYS A 179 -21.21 -10.24 51.52
CA LYS A 179 -22.42 -11.02 51.82
C LYS A 179 -22.36 -11.67 53.22
N LYS A 180 -21.21 -12.26 53.59
CA LYS A 180 -21.02 -12.82 54.94
C LYS A 180 -21.08 -11.78 56.06
N LEU A 181 -20.62 -10.55 55.81
CA LEU A 181 -20.68 -9.46 56.79
C LEU A 181 -22.11 -8.92 56.90
N GLU A 182 -22.81 -8.74 55.77
CA GLU A 182 -24.23 -8.38 55.74
C GLU A 182 -25.08 -9.39 56.52
N ASP A 183 -24.90 -10.69 56.27
CA ASP A 183 -25.60 -11.76 56.98
C ASP A 183 -25.30 -11.80 58.49
N LYS A 184 -24.14 -11.29 58.93
CA LYS A 184 -23.68 -11.33 60.33
C LYS A 184 -24.10 -10.10 61.14
N TYR A 185 -24.18 -8.93 60.51
CA TYR A 185 -24.34 -7.65 61.22
C TYR A 185 -25.64 -6.90 60.86
N PHE A 186 -26.34 -7.31 59.80
CA PHE A 186 -27.56 -6.64 59.32
C PHE A 186 -28.77 -7.59 59.25
N LYS A 187 -28.73 -8.70 60.00
CA LYS A 187 -29.89 -9.55 60.29
C LYS A 187 -30.43 -9.27 61.68
#